data_AF-A0A497N143-F1
#
_entry.id   AF-A0A497N143-F1
#
_cell.length_a   1.000
_cell.length_b   1.000
_cell.length_c   1.000
_cell.angle_alpha   90.00
_cell.angle_beta   90.00
_cell.angle_gamma   90.00
#
_symmetry.space_group_name_H-M   'P 1'
#
loop_
_entity.id
_entity.type
_entity.pdbx_description
1 polymer ?
#
loop_
_entity_poly.entity_id
_entity_poly.type
_entity_poly.pdbx_seq_one_letter_code
_entity_poly.pdbx_strand_id
1 'polypeptide(L)'
;MNLRTQRKLAAKVLKCGVNRVWIDPERTDEVSIAITREEIRKLVHEKAIVALRENSQSRARARLLSAKKKKGRRIGPGSKKGKKFAVVSRKKRWMH
;
A
#
# COMPACT_ATOMS: atom_id res chain seq x y z
N MET A 1 20.79 -17.88 -12.53
CA MET A 1 21.08 -16.43 -12.61
C MET A 1 20.66 -15.72 -11.33
N ASN A 2 21.39 -14.67 -10.91
CA ASN A 2 21.07 -13.89 -9.71
C ASN A 2 20.83 -12.40 -10.07
N LEU A 3 19.57 -11.97 -10.04
CA LEU A 3 19.15 -10.59 -10.41
C LEU A 3 19.00 -9.65 -9.20
N ARG A 4 19.58 -9.99 -8.04
CA ARG A 4 19.36 -9.28 -6.78
C ARG A 4 19.89 -7.83 -6.82
N THR A 5 21.00 -7.60 -7.50
CA THR A 5 21.61 -6.27 -7.66
C THR A 5 20.78 -5.40 -8.60
N GLN A 6 20.36 -5.95 -9.75
CA GLN A 6 19.51 -5.29 -10.73
C GLN A 6 18.15 -4.94 -10.12
N ARG A 7 17.52 -5.84 -9.36
CA ARG A 7 16.28 -5.54 -8.61
C ARG A 7 16.45 -4.37 -7.63
N LYS A 8 17.59 -4.28 -6.93
CA LYS A 8 17.88 -3.17 -6.01
C LYS A 8 18.11 -1.85 -6.76
N LEU A 9 18.80 -1.89 -7.90
CA LEU A 9 19.01 -0.72 -8.76
C LEU A 9 17.68 -0.23 -9.35
N ALA A 10 16.89 -1.13 -9.93
CA ALA A 10 15.57 -0.85 -10.47
C ALA A 10 14.63 -0.25 -9.41
N ALA A 11 14.61 -0.79 -8.19
CA ALA A 11 13.81 -0.25 -7.10
C ALA A 11 14.17 1.22 -6.78
N LYS A 12 15.47 1.55 -6.77
CA LYS A 12 15.95 2.93 -6.55
C LYS A 12 15.57 3.86 -7.70
N VAL A 13 15.67 3.39 -8.95
CA VAL A 13 15.29 4.16 -10.15
C VAL A 13 13.78 4.42 -10.20
N LEU A 14 12.97 3.39 -9.93
CA LEU A 14 11.50 3.42 -9.93
C LEU A 14 10.90 4.02 -8.65
N LYS A 15 11.73 4.37 -7.66
CA LYS A 15 11.32 4.88 -6.34
C LYS A 15 10.27 3.98 -5.67
N CYS A 16 10.41 2.65 -5.80
CA CYS A 16 9.49 1.67 -5.24
C CYS A 16 10.23 0.63 -4.37
N GLY A 17 9.49 -0.19 -3.63
CA GLY A 17 10.08 -1.28 -2.85
C GLY A 17 10.61 -2.41 -3.75
N VAL A 18 11.68 -3.08 -3.32
CA VAL A 18 12.34 -4.18 -4.08
C VAL A 18 11.40 -5.36 -4.39
N ASN A 19 10.34 -5.52 -3.61
CA ASN A 19 9.32 -6.56 -3.82
C ASN A 19 8.29 -6.18 -4.89
N ARG A 20 8.19 -4.89 -5.24
CA ARG A 20 7.27 -4.39 -6.28
C ARG A 20 7.91 -4.33 -7.67
N VAL A 21 9.22 -4.56 -7.77
CA VAL A 21 9.89 -4.64 -9.06
C VAL A 21 9.58 -5.99 -9.68
N TRP A 22 8.84 -5.97 -10.77
CA TRP A 22 8.59 -7.11 -11.64
C TRP A 22 9.57 -7.06 -12.81
N ILE A 23 10.11 -8.22 -13.16
CA ILE A 23 11.04 -8.40 -14.28
C ILE A 23 10.40 -9.46 -15.19
N ASP A 24 10.41 -9.18 -16.48
CA ASP A 24 9.93 -10.10 -17.51
C ASP A 24 10.78 -11.39 -17.52
N PRO A 25 10.19 -12.58 -17.33
CA PRO A 25 10.94 -13.84 -17.33
C PRO A 25 11.66 -14.12 -18.66
N GLU A 26 11.09 -13.69 -19.79
CA GLU A 26 11.65 -13.96 -21.13
C GLU A 26 12.87 -13.08 -21.45
N ARG A 27 13.01 -11.94 -20.76
CA ARG A 27 14.10 -10.98 -20.95
C ARG A 27 15.09 -10.98 -19.78
N THR A 28 15.12 -12.06 -18.99
CA THR A 28 15.98 -12.16 -17.80
C THR A 28 17.47 -12.10 -18.13
N ASP A 29 17.87 -12.64 -19.28
CA ASP A 29 19.26 -12.61 -19.75
C ASP A 29 19.73 -11.18 -20.07
N GLU A 30 18.90 -10.41 -20.77
CA GLU A 30 19.16 -9.00 -21.08
C GLU A 30 19.25 -8.15 -19.81
N VAL A 31 18.34 -8.38 -18.86
CA VAL A 31 18.35 -7.69 -17.57
C VAL A 31 19.58 -8.07 -16.76
N SER A 32 20.09 -9.30 -16.87
CA SER A 32 21.30 -9.74 -16.17
C SER A 32 22.54 -8.97 -16.64
N ILE A 33 22.61 -8.61 -17.92
CA ILE A 33 23.73 -7.85 -18.52
C ILE A 33 23.74 -6.39 -18.06
N ALA A 34 22.60 -5.84 -17.63
CA ALA A 34 22.51 -4.46 -17.19
C ALA A 34 23.27 -4.20 -15.87
N ILE A 35 24.27 -3.31 -15.93
CA ILE A 35 25.11 -2.90 -14.80
C ILE A 35 24.76 -1.46 -14.38
N THR A 36 24.51 -0.57 -15.34
CA THR A 36 24.35 0.87 -15.07
C THR A 36 22.89 1.26 -14.78
N ARG A 37 22.69 2.41 -14.13
CA ARG A 37 21.34 2.96 -13.89
C ARG A 37 20.65 3.40 -15.18
N GLU A 38 21.41 3.77 -16.19
CA GLU A 38 20.88 4.19 -17.49
C GLU A 38 20.33 3.02 -18.30
N GLU A 39 21.04 1.88 -18.32
CA GLU A 39 20.53 0.64 -18.89
C GLU A 39 19.24 0.18 -18.21
N ILE A 40 19.18 0.25 -16.87
CA ILE A 40 17.95 -0.07 -16.13
C ILE A 40 16.81 0.88 -16.51
N ARG A 41 17.07 2.18 -16.73
CA ARG A 41 16.05 3.13 -17.22
C ARG A 41 15.56 2.77 -18.62
N LYS A 42 16.46 2.33 -19.51
CA LYS A 42 16.12 1.85 -20.85
C LYS A 42 15.22 0.61 -20.78
N LEU A 43 15.57 -0.38 -19.95
CA LEU A 43 14.77 -1.59 -19.72
C LEU A 43 13.40 -1.30 -19.10
N VAL A 44 13.30 -0.27 -18.25
CA VAL A 44 12.01 0.23 -17.74
C VAL A 44 11.18 0.85 -18.85
N HIS A 45 11.80 1.64 -19.73
CA HIS A 45 11.12 2.27 -20.87
C HIS A 45 10.56 1.22 -21.84
N GLU A 46 11.33 0.18 -22.11
CA GLU A 46 10.95 -0.98 -22.94
C GLU A 46 10.02 -1.98 -22.23
N LYS A 47 9.62 -1.69 -20.98
CA LYS A 47 8.72 -2.50 -20.14
C LYS A 47 9.24 -3.90 -19.76
N ALA A 48 10.54 -4.17 -19.91
CA ALA A 48 11.17 -5.38 -19.34
C ALA A 48 11.18 -5.35 -17.81
N ILE A 49 11.21 -4.15 -17.22
CA ILE A 49 11.15 -3.93 -15.78
C ILE A 49 9.96 -3.02 -15.45
N VAL A 50 9.06 -3.49 -14.57
CA VAL A 50 7.84 -2.75 -14.23
C VAL A 50 7.67 -2.64 -12.72
N ALA A 51 7.18 -1.49 -12.25
CA ALA A 51 6.72 -1.34 -10.88
C ALA A 51 5.27 -1.82 -10.74
N LEU A 52 5.07 -2.92 -9.99
CA LEU A 52 3.74 -3.39 -9.64
C LEU A 52 2.99 -2.35 -8.78
N ARG A 53 1.67 -2.31 -8.94
CA ARG A 53 0.80 -1.44 -8.15
C ARG A 53 0.89 -1.79 -6.66
N GLU A 54 0.69 -0.79 -5.82
CA GLU A 54 0.61 -0.99 -4.37
C GLU A 54 -0.68 -1.74 -4.03
N ASN A 55 -0.59 -2.66 -3.05
CA ASN A 55 -1.76 -3.31 -2.50
C ASN A 55 -2.52 -2.32 -1.60
N SER A 56 -3.41 -1.54 -2.21
CA SER A 56 -4.24 -0.58 -1.50
C SER A 56 -5.54 -1.22 -1.01
N GLN A 57 -5.82 -1.07 0.29
CA GLN A 57 -7.05 -1.62 0.88
C GLN A 57 -8.25 -0.72 0.59
N SER A 58 -9.32 -1.31 0.02
CA SER A 58 -10.56 -0.57 -0.25
C SER A 58 -11.23 -0.08 1.04
N ARG A 59 -11.60 1.20 1.06
CA ARG A 59 -12.36 1.84 2.16
C ARG A 59 -13.87 1.72 2.03
N ALA A 60 -14.40 1.04 1.01
CA ALA A 60 -15.84 0.99 0.72
C ALA A 60 -16.66 0.51 1.93
N ARG A 61 -16.32 -0.65 2.52
CA ARG A 61 -17.00 -1.20 3.71
C ARG A 61 -16.91 -0.27 4.91
N ALA A 62 -15.74 0.32 5.15
CA ALA A 62 -15.53 1.27 6.24
C ALA A 62 -16.40 2.54 6.07
N ARG A 63 -16.49 3.07 4.85
CA ARG A 63 -17.36 4.23 4.53
C ARG A 63 -18.84 3.90 4.73
N LEU A 64 -19.29 2.75 4.26
CA LEU A 64 -20.67 2.28 4.48
C LEU A 64 -21.00 2.14 5.97
N LEU A 65 -20.08 1.61 6.77
CA LEU A 65 -20.24 1.50 8.22
C LEU A 65 -20.29 2.87 8.90
N SER A 66 -19.41 3.79 8.49
CA SER A 66 -19.42 5.17 8.99
C SER A 66 -20.74 5.87 8.70
N ALA A 67 -21.27 5.73 7.48
CA ALA A 67 -22.57 6.29 7.10
C ALA A 67 -23.72 5.71 7.94
N LYS A 68 -23.72 4.39 8.21
CA LYS A 68 -24.71 3.76 9.11
C LYS A 68 -24.62 4.30 10.53
N LYS A 69 -23.40 4.47 11.06
CA LYS A 69 -23.15 5.06 12.39
C LYS A 69 -23.59 6.52 12.46
N LYS A 70 -23.31 7.33 11.43
CA LYS A 70 -23.75 8.74 11.36
C LYS A 70 -25.28 8.87 11.40
N LYS A 71 -26.00 7.91 10.83
CA LYS A 71 -27.48 7.79 10.92
C LYS A 71 -27.98 7.23 12.25
N GLY A 72 -27.14 7.02 13.26
CA GLY A 72 -27.50 6.46 14.56
C GLY A 72 -27.58 4.92 14.62
N ARG A 73 -27.35 4.20 13.51
CA ARG A 73 -27.41 2.73 13.46
C ARG A 73 -26.09 2.11 13.94
N ARG A 74 -26.14 0.88 14.48
CA ARG A 74 -24.97 0.13 15.02
C ARG A 74 -24.24 0.84 16.18
N ILE A 75 -24.96 1.60 17.00
CA ILE A 75 -24.45 2.30 18.22
C ILE A 75 -25.19 1.82 19.50
N GLY A 76 -26.00 0.76 19.40
CA GLY A 76 -26.72 0.20 20.54
C GLY A 76 -25.81 -0.41 21.62
N PRO A 77 -26.36 -0.79 22.79
CA PRO A 77 -25.58 -1.29 23.94
C PRO A 77 -24.65 -2.45 23.59
N GLY A 78 -25.12 -3.44 22.82
CA GLY A 78 -24.31 -4.60 22.42
C GLY A 78 -23.15 -4.29 21.46
N SER A 79 -23.13 -3.11 20.82
CA SER A 79 -21.99 -2.66 20.01
C SER A 79 -20.91 -1.93 20.82
N LYS A 80 -21.19 -1.56 22.08
CA LYS A 80 -20.27 -0.83 22.95
C LYS A 80 -19.41 -1.83 23.73
N LYS A 81 -18.10 -1.76 23.54
CA LYS A 81 -17.12 -2.65 24.22
C LYS A 81 -16.47 -2.04 25.47
N GLY A 82 -16.67 -0.74 25.73
CA GLY A 82 -16.03 -0.01 26.82
C GLY A 82 -17.01 0.49 27.89
N LYS A 83 -16.47 0.97 29.02
CA LYS A 83 -17.23 1.59 30.11
C LYS A 83 -18.05 2.81 29.61
N LYS A 84 -19.14 3.15 30.32
CA LYS A 84 -20.13 4.19 29.94
C LYS A 84 -19.53 5.55 29.53
N PHE A 85 -18.42 5.96 30.14
CA PHE A 85 -17.76 7.25 29.91
C PHE A 85 -16.41 7.13 29.17
N ALA A 86 -16.13 5.98 28.54
CA ALA A 86 -14.86 5.75 27.85
C ALA A 86 -14.75 6.47 26.49
N VAL A 87 -15.88 6.66 25.78
CA VAL A 87 -15.90 7.33 24.47
C VAL A 87 -16.03 8.86 24.61
N VAL A 88 -16.89 9.31 25.53
CA VAL A 88 -17.04 10.73 25.88
C VAL A 88 -16.99 10.83 27.40
N SER A 89 -15.96 11.52 27.92
CA SER A 89 -15.74 11.67 29.35
C SER A 89 -16.79 12.58 30.00
N ARG A 90 -16.94 12.47 31.32
CA ARG A 90 -17.85 13.33 32.09
C ARG A 90 -17.50 14.82 31.94
N LYS A 91 -16.21 15.16 32.09
CA LYS A 91 -15.72 16.54 31.93
C LYS A 91 -15.97 17.09 30.52
N LYS A 92 -15.72 16.30 29.47
CA LYS A 92 -15.94 16.75 28.08
C LYS A 92 -17.41 17.01 27.78
N ARG A 93 -18.32 16.23 28.36
CA ARG A 93 -19.77 16.48 28.26
C ARG A 93 -20.24 17.67 29.10
N TRP A 94 -19.50 18.07 30.12
CA TRP A 94 -19.84 19.25 30.93
C TRP A 94 -19.40 20.55 30.26
N MET A 95 -18.25 20.54 29.60
CA MET A 95 -17.68 21.73 28.95
C MET A 95 -18.34 22.09 27.60
N HIS A 96 -19.07 21.14 27.00
CA HIS A 96 -19.75 21.29 25.71
C HIS A 96 -21.24 21.02 25.88
#